data_AF-A0A9P7JSL8-F1
#
_entry.id   AF-A0A9P7JSL8-F1
#
_cell.length_a   1.000
_cell.length_b   1.000
_cell.length_c   1.000
_cell.angle_alpha   90.00
_cell.angle_beta   90.00
_cell.angle_gamma   90.00
#
_symmetry.space_group_name_H-M   'P 1'
#
loop_
_entity.id
_entity.type
_entity.pdbx_description
1 polymer ?
#
loop_
_entity_poly.entity_id
_entity_poly.type
_entity_poly.pdbx_seq_one_letter_code
_entity_poly.pdbx_strand_id
1 'polypeptide(L)'
;MHTGFSARNDEPDHPSLPTETTLKDISNAITMDQQHPVAYGRLGEIWKCTLHIDQISVKVAVKAIPLFTLYSEGSKIKLTQRIKRELRIRTALNHANIVPIYGYTYSFSSLPAIVTPFAENGSLLNYLEREGAVLSLVRRFQLLRDIIAGLQYLHANGFIHGDFNGSDVLIRGDGTACIVGFGFSLMYSEVASASEASWFSTLKGNIRWMAPELLVRRDHGSSARPSEQSDIYSFGGIMLLVSTNKVPYYYHSTEVTIVRCLARSETSSRARYPELPEKYWALMERCWSTNPRDRPSTEEVDIMIRNEFDSLSRSEMNPVAYGDNLPPHAALRDLSKYISKAEGHPVARGGFADIWKCTYVDRILAQVAVKVLQTCADDQFGPAKTKKTKRIMHELKISASLNHANIVPIYGYTYGFGPFPAIVSRWAEWGNLSDYLKREGAALTLLRKFRILRDIIAGLQYLHAKSVIHGDLTGPNVLIYADGTACVADFGLSLMYSEVISASQASWTSTFSGNVRWMAPELLEEREDGTPVRPSKQSDVFSFGGIMLQVFTNKIPYHYLRHNHMIVLHIAKSETPSRTHYPELPEKYWPFIEQCWSTDPRDRPSTEEADVTIRNEFDSLSRTS
;
A
#
# COMPACT_ATOMS: atom_id res chain seq x y z
N MET A 1 -34.22 -3.23 51.68
CA MET A 1 -33.26 -2.18 52.09
C MET A 1 -32.07 -2.23 51.17
N HIS A 2 -31.71 -1.08 50.62
CA HIS A 2 -30.61 -0.84 49.69
C HIS A 2 -29.24 -1.27 50.24
N THR A 3 -28.38 -1.84 49.39
CA THR A 3 -26.94 -1.58 49.43
C THR A 3 -26.39 -1.56 48.00
N GLY A 4 -26.06 -0.36 47.53
CA GLY A 4 -25.43 -0.13 46.22
C GLY A 4 -23.93 -0.38 46.29
N PHE A 5 -23.39 -1.10 45.32
CA PHE A 5 -21.96 -1.15 45.05
C PHE A 5 -21.64 -0.11 43.96
N SER A 6 -21.05 1.00 44.40
CA SER A 6 -20.41 2.02 43.57
C SER A 6 -19.14 1.42 42.96
N ALA A 7 -19.11 1.22 41.65
CA ALA A 7 -17.87 0.95 40.91
C ALA A 7 -17.01 2.23 40.91
N ARG A 8 -15.87 2.18 41.59
CA ARG A 8 -14.82 3.19 41.48
C ARG A 8 -14.16 3.04 40.10
N ASN A 9 -14.25 4.08 39.29
CA ASN A 9 -13.42 4.26 38.10
C ASN A 9 -12.04 4.74 38.56
N ASP A 10 -11.10 3.81 38.73
CA ASP A 10 -9.68 4.14 38.87
C ASP A 10 -9.10 4.32 37.45
N GLU A 11 -9.26 5.52 36.86
CA GLU A 11 -8.37 5.99 35.78
C GLU A 11 -7.06 6.49 36.42
N PRO A 12 -5.87 6.16 35.87
CA PRO A 12 -4.62 6.67 36.39
C PRO A 12 -4.53 8.18 36.18
N ASP A 13 -4.18 8.91 37.24
CA ASP A 13 -3.96 10.35 37.27
C ASP A 13 -3.00 10.78 36.15
N HIS A 14 -3.55 11.41 35.11
CA HIS A 14 -2.79 12.17 34.13
C HIS A 14 -2.38 13.51 34.77
N PRO A 15 -1.13 13.98 34.60
CA PRO A 15 -0.70 15.27 35.10
C PRO A 15 -1.61 16.38 34.54
N SER A 16 -2.03 17.28 35.42
CA SER A 16 -2.91 18.41 35.13
C SER A 16 -2.37 19.24 33.96
N LEU A 17 -3.13 19.26 32.87
CA LEU A 17 -2.81 19.95 31.62
C LEU A 17 -2.77 21.48 31.83
N PRO A 18 -1.86 22.21 31.16
CA PRO A 18 -1.92 23.67 31.09
C PRO A 18 -3.20 24.10 30.34
N THR A 19 -4.07 24.81 31.03
CA THR A 19 -5.21 25.52 30.44
C THR A 19 -4.71 26.73 29.65
N GLU A 20 -5.11 26.80 28.38
CA GLU A 20 -4.96 27.93 27.44
C GLU A 20 -3.69 28.04 26.58
N THR A 21 -3.50 27.07 25.68
CA THR A 21 -3.10 27.41 24.29
C THR A 21 -4.33 27.27 23.40
N THR A 22 -4.90 28.38 22.95
CA THR A 22 -6.10 28.39 22.11
C THR A 22 -5.74 27.90 20.71
N LEU A 23 -6.04 26.62 20.43
CA LEU A 23 -5.99 26.05 19.09
C LEU A 23 -6.87 26.88 18.13
N LYS A 24 -6.26 27.56 17.14
CA LYS A 24 -6.94 28.52 16.26
C LYS A 24 -7.57 27.85 15.03
N ASP A 25 -8.81 28.20 14.73
CA ASP A 25 -9.44 27.96 13.43
C ASP A 25 -9.01 29.08 12.48
N ILE A 26 -8.33 28.72 11.41
CA ILE A 26 -7.75 29.66 10.44
C ILE A 26 -8.36 29.51 9.04
N SER A 27 -9.58 28.96 8.97
CA SER A 27 -10.29 28.74 7.69
C SER A 27 -10.43 30.01 6.84
N ASN A 28 -10.67 31.16 7.48
CA ASN A 28 -10.86 32.44 6.79
C ASN A 28 -9.54 33.10 6.36
N ALA A 29 -8.39 32.54 6.74
CA ALA A 29 -7.07 33.11 6.52
C ALA A 29 -6.25 32.34 5.49
N ILE A 30 -6.80 31.27 4.88
CA ILE A 30 -6.07 30.38 3.97
C ILE A 30 -6.60 30.49 2.55
N THR A 31 -5.69 30.61 1.59
CA THR A 31 -5.97 30.51 0.16
C THR A 31 -5.19 29.35 -0.48
N MET A 32 -5.84 28.60 -1.36
CA MET A 32 -5.21 27.48 -2.08
C MET A 32 -4.31 28.00 -3.20
N ASP A 33 -3.07 27.51 -3.26
CA ASP A 33 -2.14 27.92 -4.32
C ASP A 33 -2.39 27.19 -5.65
N GLN A 34 -3.03 26.02 -5.61
CA GLN A 34 -3.21 25.12 -6.75
C GLN A 34 -4.55 24.38 -6.69
N GLN A 35 -5.04 23.90 -7.84
CA GLN A 35 -6.32 23.18 -7.96
C GLN A 35 -6.24 21.69 -7.57
N HIS A 36 -5.03 21.17 -7.33
CA HIS A 36 -4.80 19.77 -6.99
C HIS A 36 -3.84 19.66 -5.79
N PRO A 37 -3.92 18.57 -4.99
CA PRO A 37 -2.98 18.30 -3.91
C PRO A 37 -1.53 18.20 -4.43
N VAL A 38 -0.57 18.69 -3.65
CA VAL A 38 0.86 18.56 -3.96
C VAL A 38 1.42 17.18 -3.60
N ALA A 39 0.77 16.48 -2.67
CA ALA A 39 1.09 15.11 -2.32
C ALA A 39 -0.14 14.42 -1.72
N TYR A 40 -0.14 13.08 -1.77
CA TYR A 40 -1.11 12.25 -1.10
C TYR A 40 -0.41 11.58 0.08
N GLY A 41 -0.69 12.06 1.29
CA GLY A 41 -0.23 11.46 2.53
C GLY A 41 -1.16 10.33 2.98
N ARG A 42 -0.70 9.58 3.98
CA ARG A 42 -1.43 8.42 4.54
C ARG A 42 -2.87 8.69 5.01
N LEU A 43 -3.13 9.88 5.58
CA LEU A 43 -4.45 10.28 6.06
C LEU A 43 -5.17 11.22 5.11
N GLY A 44 -4.66 11.43 3.90
CA GLY A 44 -5.30 12.29 2.92
C GLY A 44 -4.39 13.21 2.15
N GLU A 45 -5.02 14.22 1.58
CA GLU A 45 -4.42 15.12 0.62
C GLU A 45 -3.61 16.20 1.33
N ILE A 46 -2.40 16.45 0.82
CA ILE A 46 -1.54 17.54 1.26
C ILE A 46 -1.64 18.64 0.23
N TRP A 47 -2.09 19.81 0.67
CA TRP A 47 -2.30 20.99 -0.15
C TRP A 47 -1.27 22.05 0.18
N LYS A 48 -0.68 22.67 -0.85
CA LYS A 48 0.12 23.87 -0.68
C LYS A 48 -0.79 25.08 -0.71
N CYS A 49 -0.71 25.90 0.32
CA CYS A 49 -1.59 27.05 0.52
C CYS A 49 -0.79 28.26 1.00
N THR A 50 -1.43 29.42 0.93
CA THR A 50 -0.93 30.65 1.54
C THR A 50 -1.79 30.99 2.74
N LEU A 51 -1.15 31.17 3.91
CA LEU A 51 -1.77 31.67 5.13
C LEU A 51 -1.51 33.17 5.22
N HIS A 52 -2.58 33.95 5.33
CA HIS A 52 -2.55 35.39 5.46
C HIS A 52 -2.81 35.76 6.93
N ILE A 53 -1.79 36.27 7.62
CA ILE A 53 -1.93 36.81 8.97
C ILE A 53 -1.52 38.27 8.89
N ASP A 54 -2.48 39.16 9.16
CA ASP A 54 -2.33 40.61 9.03
C ASP A 54 -1.88 41.00 7.60
N GLN A 55 -0.62 41.47 7.45
CA GLN A 55 0.00 41.83 6.16
C GLN A 55 1.07 40.83 5.70
N ILE A 56 1.27 39.73 6.42
CA ILE A 56 2.29 38.73 6.12
C ILE A 56 1.61 37.51 5.49
N SER A 57 2.16 37.08 4.35
CA SER A 57 1.72 35.87 3.66
C SER A 57 2.80 34.81 3.77
N VAL A 58 2.46 33.66 4.36
CA VAL A 58 3.39 32.54 4.58
C VAL A 58 2.89 31.30 3.85
N LYS A 59 3.81 30.53 3.26
CA LYS A 59 3.47 29.25 2.64
C LYS A 59 3.24 28.19 3.72
N VAL A 60 2.10 27.51 3.63
CA VAL A 60 1.69 26.47 4.57
C VAL A 60 1.32 25.19 3.83
N ALA A 61 1.49 24.07 4.52
CA ALA A 61 0.93 22.79 4.12
C ALA A 61 -0.37 22.56 4.88
N VAL A 62 -1.43 22.19 4.15
CA VAL A 62 -2.71 21.78 4.74
C VAL A 62 -2.90 20.29 4.50
N LYS A 63 -2.98 19.51 5.59
CA LYS A 63 -3.23 18.07 5.55
C LYS A 63 -4.71 17.82 5.79
N ALA A 64 -5.45 17.54 4.72
CA ALA A 64 -6.90 17.32 4.74
C ALA A 64 -7.23 15.84 4.88
N ILE A 65 -8.13 15.49 5.80
CA ILE A 65 -8.59 14.10 6.00
C ILE A 65 -9.83 13.85 5.12
N PRO A 66 -9.82 12.85 4.21
CA PRO A 66 -10.93 12.60 3.30
C PRO A 66 -12.15 12.01 4.01
N LEU A 67 -13.33 12.45 3.55
CA LEU A 67 -14.61 12.15 4.19
C LEU A 67 -15.08 10.69 4.06
N PHE A 68 -14.60 9.95 3.05
CA PHE A 68 -15.09 8.60 2.70
C PHE A 68 -14.80 7.53 3.75
N THR A 69 -14.09 7.88 4.82
CA THR A 69 -13.76 6.98 5.94
C THR A 69 -14.90 6.80 6.95
N LEU A 70 -15.99 7.58 6.86
CA LEU A 70 -17.03 7.61 7.90
C LEU A 70 -18.44 7.53 7.32
N TYR A 71 -19.16 6.45 7.64
CA TYR A 71 -20.53 6.20 7.19
C TYR A 71 -21.62 6.91 8.03
N SER A 72 -21.29 7.48 9.20
CA SER A 72 -22.28 8.12 10.09
C SER A 72 -21.84 9.47 10.65
N GLU A 73 -22.80 10.38 10.85
CA GLU A 73 -22.57 11.72 11.42
C GLU A 73 -22.04 11.67 12.86
N GLY A 74 -22.47 10.67 13.64
CA GLY A 74 -21.96 10.43 14.99
C GLY A 74 -20.46 10.07 15.02
N SER A 75 -19.97 9.36 14.00
CA SER A 75 -18.54 9.04 13.88
C SER A 75 -17.70 10.28 13.54
N LYS A 76 -18.23 11.21 12.73
CA LYS A 76 -17.56 12.47 12.39
C LYS A 76 -17.36 13.38 13.60
N ILE A 77 -18.37 13.49 14.46
CA ILE A 77 -18.31 14.31 15.68
C ILE A 77 -17.23 13.77 16.63
N LYS A 78 -17.23 12.44 16.87
CA LYS A 78 -16.23 11.78 17.73
C LYS A 78 -14.81 11.99 17.19
N LEU A 79 -14.60 11.79 15.88
CA LEU A 79 -13.29 11.98 15.28
C LEU A 79 -12.84 13.44 15.33
N THR A 80 -13.74 14.40 15.07
CA THR A 80 -13.46 15.84 15.16
C THR A 80 -13.00 16.24 16.57
N GLN A 81 -13.69 15.78 17.60
CA GLN A 81 -13.31 16.05 19.00
C GLN A 81 -11.92 15.50 19.33
N ARG A 82 -11.59 14.30 18.82
CA ARG A 82 -10.27 13.70 19.00
C ARG A 82 -9.18 14.44 18.24
N ILE A 83 -9.41 14.82 16.98
CA ILE A 83 -8.46 15.64 16.19
C ILE A 83 -8.13 16.91 16.99
N LYS A 84 -9.15 17.64 17.47
CA LYS A 84 -8.92 18.87 18.24
C LYS A 84 -8.21 18.63 19.57
N ARG A 85 -8.49 17.53 20.27
CA ARG A 85 -7.79 17.16 21.52
C ARG A 85 -6.31 16.90 21.25
N GLU A 86 -5.98 16.11 20.23
CA GLU A 86 -4.61 15.80 19.88
C GLU A 86 -3.84 17.04 19.39
N LEU A 87 -4.48 17.89 18.59
CA LEU A 87 -3.89 19.15 18.14
C LEU A 87 -3.53 20.08 19.30
N ARG A 88 -4.39 20.20 20.32
CA ARG A 88 -4.09 21.02 21.51
C ARG A 88 -2.86 20.56 22.27
N ILE A 89 -2.71 19.24 22.39
CA ILE A 89 -1.55 18.64 23.05
C ILE A 89 -0.28 18.94 22.26
N ARG A 90 -0.36 18.90 20.92
CA ARG A 90 0.79 19.08 20.02
C ARG A 90 1.17 20.53 19.80
N THR A 91 0.25 21.48 19.88
CA THR A 91 0.56 22.92 19.81
C THR A 91 1.44 23.38 20.98
N ALA A 92 1.49 22.62 22.07
CA ALA A 92 2.38 22.90 23.20
C ALA A 92 3.83 22.44 22.96
N LEU A 93 4.09 21.61 21.95
CA LEU A 93 5.43 21.14 21.60
C LEU A 93 6.18 22.23 20.83
N ASN A 94 7.38 22.55 21.29
CA ASN A 94 8.22 23.57 20.68
C ASN A 94 9.68 23.10 20.67
N HIS A 95 10.15 22.68 19.50
CA HIS A 95 11.52 22.23 19.29
C HIS A 95 11.92 22.46 17.84
N ALA A 96 13.19 22.78 17.59
CA ALA A 96 13.70 23.10 16.25
C ALA A 96 13.48 21.97 15.22
N ASN A 97 13.51 20.72 15.69
CA ASN A 97 13.33 19.52 14.88
C ASN A 97 11.93 18.90 14.98
N ILE A 98 10.92 19.64 15.46
CA ILE A 98 9.52 19.23 15.45
C ILE A 98 8.74 20.26 14.65
N VAL A 99 7.95 19.83 13.67
CA VAL A 99 7.17 20.78 12.86
C VAL A 99 6.06 21.41 13.71
N PRO A 100 6.01 22.75 13.80
CA PRO A 100 4.97 23.43 14.57
C PRO A 100 3.62 23.37 13.87
N ILE A 101 2.54 23.47 14.66
CA ILE A 101 1.17 23.50 14.18
C ILE A 101 0.64 24.93 14.31
N TYR A 102 0.25 25.53 13.20
CA TYR A 102 -0.33 26.89 13.19
C TYR A 102 -1.81 26.90 13.57
N GLY A 103 -2.53 25.82 13.27
CA GLY A 103 -3.94 25.69 13.60
C GLY A 103 -4.61 24.60 12.79
N TYR A 104 -5.93 24.74 12.63
CA TYR A 104 -6.73 23.86 11.78
C TYR A 104 -7.67 24.67 10.87
N THR A 105 -8.19 24.01 9.84
CA THR A 105 -9.12 24.60 8.87
C THR A 105 -10.17 23.60 8.40
N TYR A 106 -11.37 24.08 8.07
CA TYR A 106 -12.45 23.32 7.44
C TYR A 106 -12.58 23.57 5.93
N SER A 107 -11.66 24.33 5.33
CA SER A 107 -11.78 24.77 3.92
C SER A 107 -11.59 23.64 2.89
N PHE A 108 -11.23 22.44 3.32
CA PHE A 108 -10.88 21.30 2.44
C PHE A 108 -11.77 20.07 2.65
N SER A 109 -12.29 19.86 3.86
CA SER A 109 -13.22 18.79 4.17
C SER A 109 -14.06 19.15 5.40
N SER A 110 -15.11 18.37 5.68
CA SER A 110 -15.92 18.59 6.89
C SER A 110 -15.21 18.14 8.18
N LEU A 111 -14.01 17.57 8.08
CA LEU A 111 -13.14 17.28 9.21
C LEU A 111 -12.07 18.38 9.32
N PRO A 112 -11.61 18.74 10.53
CA PRO A 112 -10.57 19.75 10.68
C PRO A 112 -9.26 19.25 10.06
N ALA A 113 -8.82 19.94 9.01
CA ALA A 113 -7.53 19.77 8.36
C ALA A 113 -6.43 20.51 9.13
N ILE A 114 -5.22 19.96 9.14
CA ILE A 114 -4.12 20.44 9.99
C ILE A 114 -3.23 21.35 9.17
N VAL A 115 -2.83 22.49 9.75
CA VAL A 115 -2.03 23.50 9.06
C VAL A 115 -0.66 23.62 9.71
N THR A 116 0.37 23.40 8.91
CA THR A 116 1.79 23.45 9.32
C THR A 116 2.58 24.33 8.35
N PRO A 117 3.82 24.76 8.70
CA PRO A 117 4.73 25.34 7.72
C PRO A 117 4.88 24.41 6.50
N PHE A 118 5.03 25.01 5.32
CA PHE A 118 5.38 24.25 4.12
C PHE A 118 6.87 23.93 4.13
N ALA A 119 7.24 22.65 4.00
CA ALA A 119 8.63 22.23 3.90
C ALA A 119 9.07 22.22 2.42
N GLU A 120 9.91 23.17 2.03
CA GLU A 120 10.28 23.42 0.63
C GLU A 120 11.01 22.24 -0.03
N ASN A 121 11.76 21.47 0.78
CA ASN A 121 12.53 20.35 0.29
C ASN A 121 11.79 19.01 0.35
N GLY A 122 10.55 18.99 0.83
CA GLY A 122 9.70 17.80 0.91
C GLY A 122 10.08 16.86 2.06
N SER A 123 9.71 15.59 1.94
CA SER A 123 10.11 14.54 2.88
C SER A 123 11.58 14.15 2.72
N LEU A 124 12.15 13.52 3.74
CA LEU A 124 13.52 13.01 3.70
C LEU A 124 13.73 12.02 2.55
N LEU A 125 12.75 11.16 2.26
CA LEU A 125 12.79 10.26 1.09
C LEU A 125 12.96 11.04 -0.21
N ASN A 126 12.07 12.01 -0.46
CA ASN A 126 12.10 12.81 -1.70
C ASN A 126 13.38 13.65 -1.79
N TYR A 127 13.86 14.17 -0.66
CA TYR A 127 15.09 14.95 -0.59
C TYR A 127 16.32 14.10 -0.91
N LEU A 128 16.45 12.91 -0.34
CA LEU A 128 17.57 12.00 -0.60
C LEU A 128 17.51 11.38 -1.99
N GLU A 129 16.32 11.18 -2.56
CA GLU A 129 16.21 10.73 -3.95
C GLU A 129 16.75 11.77 -4.93
N ARG A 130 16.47 13.05 -4.69
CA ARG A 130 16.93 14.15 -5.55
C ARG A 130 18.39 14.54 -5.31
N GLU A 131 18.75 14.76 -4.05
CA GLU A 131 20.04 15.35 -3.65
C GLU A 131 21.02 14.33 -3.07
N GLY A 132 20.56 13.10 -2.79
CA GLY A 132 21.36 12.09 -2.07
C GLY A 132 22.70 11.83 -2.71
N ALA A 133 22.77 11.66 -4.03
CA ALA A 133 24.03 11.34 -4.71
C ALA A 133 25.13 12.39 -4.50
N VAL A 134 24.76 13.65 -4.21
CA VAL A 134 25.69 14.78 -4.06
C VAL A 134 25.78 15.30 -2.62
N LEU A 135 25.00 14.73 -1.67
CA LEU A 135 25.06 15.11 -0.27
C LEU A 135 26.38 14.70 0.37
N SER A 136 27.10 15.67 0.92
CA SER A 136 28.29 15.44 1.72
C SER A 136 27.99 14.62 2.97
N LEU A 137 29.01 13.91 3.46
CA LEU A 137 28.91 13.13 4.68
C LEU A 137 28.48 13.99 5.87
N VAL A 138 29.08 15.18 6.01
CA VAL A 138 28.72 16.19 7.03
C VAL A 138 27.23 16.50 7.01
N ARG A 139 26.66 16.69 5.82
CA ARG A 139 25.24 17.01 5.69
C ARG A 139 24.35 15.84 6.09
N ARG A 140 24.72 14.61 5.73
CA ARG A 140 24.01 13.38 6.14
C ARG A 140 24.00 13.22 7.66
N PHE A 141 25.14 13.46 8.32
CA PHE A 141 25.21 13.42 9.78
C PHE A 141 24.37 14.52 10.44
N GLN A 142 24.34 15.74 9.88
CA GLN A 142 23.48 16.79 10.40
C GLN A 142 21.99 16.38 10.33
N LEU A 143 21.56 15.75 9.23
CA LEU A 143 20.19 15.23 9.14
C LEU A 143 19.89 14.21 10.25
N LEU A 144 20.81 13.28 10.53
CA LEU A 144 20.62 12.30 11.60
C LEU A 144 20.56 12.93 12.99
N ARG A 145 21.41 13.94 13.25
CA ARG A 145 21.41 14.69 14.51
C ARG A 145 20.13 15.47 14.73
N ASP A 146 19.64 16.14 13.69
CA ASP A 146 18.36 16.84 13.71
C ASP A 146 17.21 15.87 14.04
N ILE A 147 17.19 14.71 13.38
CA ILE A 147 16.14 13.70 13.57
C ILE A 147 16.19 13.10 14.97
N ILE A 148 17.36 12.69 15.47
CA ILE A 148 17.45 12.08 16.81
C ILE A 148 17.14 13.09 17.92
N ALA A 149 17.53 14.36 17.76
CA ALA A 149 17.17 15.43 18.70
C ALA A 149 15.64 15.65 18.75
N GLY A 150 14.98 15.62 17.60
CA GLY A 150 13.52 15.66 17.54
C GLY A 150 12.88 14.47 18.26
N LEU A 151 13.38 13.26 18.02
CA LEU A 151 12.84 12.05 18.62
C LEU A 151 13.06 12.01 20.15
N GLN A 152 14.25 12.43 20.61
CA GLN A 152 14.57 12.58 22.03
C GLN A 152 13.63 13.57 22.71
N TYR A 153 13.34 14.71 22.08
CA TYR A 153 12.39 15.69 22.60
C TYR A 153 10.97 15.11 22.71
N LEU A 154 10.52 14.33 21.73
CA LEU A 154 9.20 13.67 21.80
C LEU A 154 9.14 12.69 22.97
N HIS A 155 10.13 11.80 23.11
CA HIS A 155 10.19 10.81 24.19
C HIS A 155 10.25 11.48 25.57
N ALA A 156 11.07 12.53 25.73
CA ALA A 156 11.15 13.30 26.98
C ALA A 156 9.83 13.98 27.38
N ASN A 157 8.96 14.27 26.42
CA ASN A 157 7.61 14.81 26.65
C ASN A 157 6.52 13.71 26.70
N GLY A 158 6.90 12.43 26.74
CA GLY A 158 5.99 11.29 26.83
C GLY A 158 5.27 10.94 25.53
N PHE A 159 5.76 11.40 24.38
CA PHE A 159 5.20 11.08 23.06
C PHE A 159 5.99 9.96 22.40
N ILE A 160 5.30 8.85 22.12
CA ILE A 160 5.80 7.81 21.23
C ILE A 160 5.29 8.11 19.81
N HIS A 161 6.16 8.10 18.81
CA HIS A 161 5.74 8.32 17.42
C HIS A 161 4.92 7.13 16.92
N GLY A 162 5.50 5.93 17.04
CA GLY A 162 4.86 4.64 16.90
C GLY A 162 4.59 4.16 15.47
N ASP A 163 5.15 4.86 14.48
CA ASP A 163 5.10 4.49 13.07
C ASP A 163 6.12 5.28 12.22
N PHE A 164 7.29 5.52 12.82
CA PHE A 164 8.27 6.47 12.32
C PHE A 164 8.96 5.97 11.04
N ASN A 165 9.10 6.81 10.01
CA ASN A 165 9.71 6.44 8.73
C ASN A 165 10.22 7.68 7.97
N GLY A 166 10.87 7.48 6.81
CA GLY A 166 11.46 8.56 6.04
C GLY A 166 10.46 9.58 5.43
N SER A 167 9.16 9.27 5.41
CA SER A 167 8.10 10.23 5.02
C SER A 167 7.69 11.14 6.18
N ASP A 168 7.95 10.72 7.42
CA ASP A 168 7.62 11.48 8.64
C ASP A 168 8.73 12.45 9.06
N VAL A 169 9.76 12.62 8.23
CA VAL A 169 10.78 13.64 8.37
C VAL A 169 10.66 14.61 7.20
N LEU A 170 10.42 15.89 7.48
CA LEU A 170 10.39 16.95 6.48
C LEU A 170 11.70 17.75 6.51
N ILE A 171 12.17 18.14 5.33
CA ILE A 171 13.36 18.99 5.18
C ILE A 171 12.90 20.41 4.85
N ARG A 172 13.27 21.37 5.70
CA ARG A 172 12.97 22.79 5.51
C ARG A 172 13.90 23.41 4.46
N GLY A 173 13.58 24.62 3.99
CA GLY A 173 14.38 25.36 3.01
C GLY A 173 15.81 25.67 3.47
N ASP A 174 16.03 25.85 4.77
CA ASP A 174 17.36 25.99 5.40
C ASP A 174 18.11 24.66 5.57
N GLY A 175 17.44 23.54 5.26
CA GLY A 175 17.98 22.21 5.37
C GLY A 175 17.79 21.56 6.75
N THR A 176 17.12 22.17 7.71
CA THR A 176 16.83 21.50 8.99
C THR A 176 15.84 20.36 8.78
N ALA A 177 16.13 19.19 9.38
CA ALA A 177 15.19 18.07 9.41
C ALA A 177 14.24 18.19 10.60
N CYS A 178 12.93 18.01 10.35
CA CYS A 178 11.89 18.11 11.36
C CYS A 178 10.92 16.92 11.30
N ILE A 179 10.53 16.38 12.45
CA ILE A 179 9.58 15.27 12.54
C ILE A 179 8.13 15.79 12.44
N VAL A 180 7.30 15.07 11.69
CA VAL A 180 5.84 15.23 11.58
C VAL A 180 5.12 13.94 11.94
N GLY A 181 3.78 13.89 11.86
CA GLY A 181 3.07 12.60 11.78
C GLY A 181 2.94 11.77 13.08
N PHE A 182 3.57 12.17 14.18
CA PHE A 182 3.41 11.53 15.50
C PHE A 182 2.00 11.71 16.09
N GLY A 183 1.59 10.84 17.02
CA GLY A 183 0.32 10.97 17.78
C GLY A 183 -0.93 10.41 17.09
N PHE A 184 -0.95 10.31 15.76
CA PHE A 184 -2.12 9.84 15.00
C PHE A 184 -2.43 8.34 15.19
N SER A 185 -1.54 7.57 15.85
CA SER A 185 -1.63 6.11 16.10
C SER A 185 -3.04 5.67 16.58
N LEU A 186 -3.61 6.44 17.52
CA LEU A 186 -4.94 6.19 18.09
C LEU A 186 -6.10 6.52 17.14
N MET A 187 -5.90 7.48 16.23
CA MET A 187 -6.90 7.88 15.23
C MET A 187 -7.04 6.83 14.12
N TYR A 188 -5.95 6.11 13.79
CA TYR A 188 -5.95 5.04 12.79
C TYR A 188 -6.81 3.85 13.20
N SER A 189 -6.92 3.54 14.50
CA SER A 189 -7.68 2.35 14.96
C SER A 189 -9.18 2.44 14.66
N GLU A 190 -9.76 3.65 14.64
CA GLU A 190 -11.17 3.88 14.33
C GLU A 190 -11.44 4.15 12.86
N VAL A 191 -10.51 4.77 12.14
CA VAL A 191 -10.61 4.94 10.69
C VAL A 191 -10.45 3.59 9.97
N ALA A 192 -9.53 2.75 10.45
CA ALA A 192 -9.29 1.40 9.91
C ALA A 192 -10.40 0.39 10.27
N SER A 193 -11.21 0.65 11.30
CA SER A 193 -12.35 -0.22 11.63
C SER A 193 -13.54 -0.01 10.69
N ALA A 194 -13.55 1.09 9.91
CA ALA A 194 -14.62 1.45 9.00
C ALA A 194 -14.49 0.88 7.57
N SER A 195 -13.31 0.41 7.12
CA SER A 195 -13.19 -0.27 5.82
C SER A 195 -12.05 -1.29 5.77
N GLU A 196 -12.31 -2.47 5.18
CA GLU A 196 -11.32 -3.54 4.96
C GLU A 196 -10.11 -3.06 4.12
N ALA A 197 -10.29 -2.05 3.28
CA ALA A 197 -9.26 -1.44 2.44
C ALA A 197 -8.29 -0.51 3.21
N SER A 198 -8.65 -0.05 4.41
CA SER A 198 -7.87 0.99 5.13
C SER A 198 -6.67 0.45 5.91
N TRP A 199 -6.70 -0.79 6.41
CA TRP A 199 -5.53 -1.38 7.08
C TRP A 199 -4.30 -1.50 6.15
N PHE A 200 -4.50 -1.71 4.85
CA PHE A 200 -3.39 -1.74 3.90
C PHE A 200 -2.77 -0.38 3.61
N SER A 201 -3.56 0.68 3.67
CA SER A 201 -3.03 2.04 3.64
C SER A 201 -2.14 2.34 4.86
N THR A 202 -2.38 1.64 5.98
CA THR A 202 -1.58 1.70 7.22
C THR A 202 -0.25 0.96 7.09
N LEU A 203 -0.17 -0.11 6.28
CA LEU A 203 1.08 -0.83 5.96
C LEU A 203 1.86 -0.22 4.78
N LYS A 204 1.28 0.76 4.07
CA LYS A 204 1.84 1.36 2.87
C LYS A 204 3.15 2.09 3.17
N GLY A 205 4.28 1.44 2.92
CA GLY A 205 5.63 2.00 3.03
C GLY A 205 6.26 1.85 4.42
N ASN A 206 5.49 1.42 5.42
CA ASN A 206 5.91 1.41 6.83
C ASN A 206 6.46 0.08 7.32
N ILE A 207 6.08 -1.04 6.70
CA ILE A 207 6.51 -2.36 7.18
C ILE A 207 8.03 -2.51 7.18
N ARG A 208 8.76 -1.89 6.24
CA ARG A 208 10.24 -1.86 6.19
C ARG A 208 10.90 -1.19 7.40
N TRP A 209 10.19 -0.31 8.07
CA TRP A 209 10.66 0.45 9.23
C TRP A 209 10.10 -0.12 10.54
N MET A 210 9.14 -1.03 10.46
CA MET A 210 8.38 -1.53 11.59
C MET A 210 9.19 -2.51 12.43
N ALA A 211 9.15 -2.30 13.75
CA ALA A 211 9.74 -3.22 14.71
C ALA A 211 8.97 -4.56 14.75
N PRO A 212 9.66 -5.72 14.83
CA PRO A 212 9.03 -7.04 14.69
C PRO A 212 7.97 -7.33 15.77
N GLU A 213 8.12 -6.78 16.98
CA GLU A 213 7.15 -6.93 18.06
C GLU A 213 5.78 -6.28 17.78
N LEU A 214 5.71 -5.37 16.80
CA LEU A 214 4.46 -4.73 16.38
C LEU A 214 3.65 -5.58 15.38
N LEU A 215 4.24 -6.67 14.85
CA LEU A 215 3.58 -7.55 13.88
C LEU A 215 2.61 -8.55 14.50
N VAL A 216 2.81 -8.94 15.76
CA VAL A 216 2.06 -10.04 16.40
C VAL A 216 1.07 -9.50 17.42
N ARG A 217 -0.22 -9.84 17.26
CA ARG A 217 -1.23 -9.64 18.32
C ARG A 217 -0.94 -10.56 19.49
N ARG A 218 -0.93 -10.03 20.71
CA ARG A 218 -1.02 -10.88 21.92
C ARG A 218 -2.42 -11.49 21.98
N ASP A 219 -2.52 -12.71 22.49
CA ASP A 219 -3.69 -13.63 22.44
C ASP A 219 -5.03 -13.10 23.00
N HIS A 220 -5.17 -11.82 23.37
CA HIS A 220 -6.37 -11.26 24.01
C HIS A 220 -6.97 -10.08 23.24
N GLY A 221 -6.84 -10.08 21.90
CA GLY A 221 -7.51 -9.11 21.02
C GLY A 221 -6.95 -7.69 21.05
N SER A 222 -5.92 -7.41 21.86
CA SER A 222 -5.25 -6.12 21.92
C SER A 222 -4.06 -6.08 20.96
N SER A 223 -3.99 -5.09 20.09
CA SER A 223 -2.81 -4.82 19.24
C SER A 223 -1.58 -4.54 20.11
N ALA A 224 -0.40 -5.02 19.70
CA ALA A 224 0.86 -4.59 20.28
C ALA A 224 0.93 -3.06 20.23
N ARG A 225 1.26 -2.43 21.37
CA ARG A 225 1.33 -0.97 21.47
C ARG A 225 2.73 -0.51 21.08
N PRO A 226 2.85 0.55 20.27
CA PRO A 226 4.14 1.18 20.03
C PRO A 226 4.83 1.60 21.33
N SER A 227 6.16 1.61 21.28
CA SER A 227 7.04 2.01 22.38
C SER A 227 8.16 2.91 21.88
N GLU A 228 8.85 3.60 22.78
CA GLU A 228 10.07 4.35 22.43
C GLU A 228 11.08 3.45 21.70
N GLN A 229 11.20 2.19 22.14
CA GLN A 229 12.08 1.20 21.52
C GLN A 229 11.65 0.82 20.10
N SER A 230 10.37 0.89 19.76
CA SER A 230 9.92 0.68 18.36
C SER A 230 10.25 1.87 17.46
N ASP A 231 10.31 3.09 18.02
CA ASP A 231 10.81 4.26 17.28
C ASP A 231 12.32 4.17 17.05
N ILE A 232 13.09 3.63 18.00
CA ILE A 232 14.53 3.38 17.84
C ILE A 232 14.81 2.36 16.73
N TYR A 233 14.03 1.28 16.65
CA TYR A 233 14.13 0.32 15.54
C TYR A 233 13.94 1.02 14.19
N SER A 234 12.90 1.87 14.11
CA SER A 234 12.59 2.65 12.91
C SER A 234 13.72 3.64 12.57
N PHE A 235 14.30 4.27 13.58
CA PHE A 235 15.44 5.19 13.45
C PHE A 235 16.69 4.47 12.90
N GLY A 236 16.95 3.21 13.29
CA GLY A 236 18.01 2.40 12.66
C GLY A 236 17.82 2.29 11.13
N GLY A 237 16.57 2.16 10.68
CA GLY A 237 16.23 2.24 9.26
C GLY A 237 16.53 3.61 8.63
N ILE A 238 16.26 4.70 9.34
CA ILE A 238 16.57 6.07 8.91
C ILE A 238 18.08 6.26 8.78
N MET A 239 18.88 5.73 9.72
CA MET A 239 20.33 5.76 9.62
C MET A 239 20.83 5.10 8.34
N LEU A 240 20.28 3.92 8.01
CA LEU A 240 20.61 3.21 6.78
C LEU A 240 20.24 4.01 5.52
N LEU A 241 19.03 4.57 5.50
CA LEU A 241 18.55 5.43 4.40
C LEU A 241 19.44 6.66 4.21
N VAL A 242 19.69 7.42 5.27
CA VAL A 242 20.49 8.66 5.23
C VAL A 242 21.95 8.36 4.93
N SER A 243 22.43 7.14 5.12
CA SER A 243 23.83 6.80 4.84
C SER A 243 24.04 6.26 3.43
N THR A 244 23.02 5.61 2.84
CA THR A 244 23.18 4.84 1.59
C THR A 244 22.23 5.26 0.47
N ASN A 245 21.25 6.13 0.76
CA ASN A 245 20.08 6.40 -0.08
C ASN A 245 19.21 5.16 -0.37
N LYS A 246 19.43 4.04 0.32
CA LYS A 246 18.67 2.80 0.17
C LYS A 246 17.77 2.63 1.40
N VAL A 247 16.48 2.40 1.16
CA VAL A 247 15.55 2.05 2.24
C VAL A 247 15.92 0.69 2.86
N PRO A 248 15.49 0.40 4.11
CA PRO A 248 15.64 -0.93 4.68
C PRO A 248 15.07 -2.01 3.74
N TYR A 249 15.79 -3.11 3.64
CA TYR A 249 15.44 -4.23 2.76
C TYR A 249 15.30 -3.84 1.27
N TYR A 250 16.04 -2.84 0.77
CA TYR A 250 15.91 -2.38 -0.64
C TYR A 250 16.06 -3.49 -1.68
N TYR A 251 16.74 -4.58 -1.33
CA TYR A 251 16.96 -5.76 -2.17
C TYR A 251 15.76 -6.72 -2.18
N HIS A 252 14.83 -6.60 -1.22
CA HIS A 252 13.56 -7.32 -1.27
C HIS A 252 12.58 -6.59 -2.16
N SER A 253 12.18 -7.30 -3.21
CA SER A 253 11.26 -6.81 -4.23
C SER A 253 9.80 -6.71 -3.75
N THR A 254 9.45 -7.35 -2.62
CA THR A 254 8.08 -7.35 -2.09
C THR A 254 8.03 -7.07 -0.59
N GLU A 255 7.01 -6.32 -0.16
CA GLU A 255 6.71 -6.09 1.26
C GLU A 255 6.39 -7.39 2.01
N VAL A 256 5.91 -8.41 1.30
CA VAL A 256 5.55 -9.68 1.93
C VAL A 256 6.78 -10.49 2.30
N THR A 257 7.82 -10.48 1.45
CA THR A 257 9.12 -11.02 1.83
C THR A 257 9.62 -10.34 3.11
N ILE A 258 9.39 -9.03 3.24
CA ILE A 258 9.80 -8.25 4.42
C ILE A 258 8.97 -8.63 5.64
N VAL A 259 7.64 -8.78 5.51
CA VAL A 259 6.79 -9.31 6.59
C VAL A 259 7.31 -10.67 7.07
N ARG A 260 7.71 -11.56 6.15
CA ARG A 260 8.30 -12.86 6.48
C ARG A 260 9.63 -12.70 7.21
N CYS A 261 10.53 -11.85 6.72
CA CYS A 261 11.82 -11.56 7.37
C CYS A 261 11.60 -11.06 8.79
N LEU A 262 10.74 -10.05 8.98
CA LEU A 262 10.42 -9.50 10.30
C LEU A 262 9.77 -10.54 11.22
N ALA A 263 8.87 -11.38 10.70
CA ALA A 263 8.27 -12.48 11.46
C ALA A 263 9.30 -13.52 11.92
N ARG A 264 10.41 -13.67 11.18
CA ARG A 264 11.57 -14.49 11.55
C ARG A 264 12.64 -13.70 12.31
N SER A 265 12.40 -12.42 12.61
CA SER A 265 13.37 -11.50 13.22
C SER A 265 14.67 -11.35 12.41
N GLU A 266 14.60 -11.53 11.09
CA GLU A 266 15.68 -11.26 10.15
C GLU A 266 15.77 -9.74 9.89
N THR A 267 16.98 -9.19 9.89
CA THR A 267 17.27 -7.75 9.64
C THR A 267 17.94 -7.52 8.29
N SER A 268 18.18 -6.26 7.92
CA SER A 268 18.93 -5.93 6.69
C SER A 268 20.35 -6.52 6.72
N SER A 269 20.77 -7.23 5.67
CA SER A 269 22.05 -7.96 5.66
C SER A 269 23.26 -7.04 5.49
N ARG A 270 24.23 -7.13 6.42
CA ARG A 270 25.53 -6.42 6.39
C ARG A 270 26.25 -6.56 5.05
N ALA A 271 26.22 -7.76 4.47
CA ALA A 271 26.92 -8.10 3.23
C ALA A 271 26.46 -7.24 2.04
N ARG A 272 25.28 -6.61 2.11
CA ARG A 272 24.73 -5.73 1.06
C ARG A 272 25.16 -4.27 1.19
N TYR A 273 25.88 -3.90 2.25
CA TYR A 273 26.31 -2.52 2.52
C TYR A 273 27.81 -2.41 2.87
N PRO A 274 28.73 -3.06 2.14
CA PRO A 274 30.15 -3.09 2.48
C PRO A 274 30.79 -1.70 2.66
N GLU A 275 30.19 -0.67 2.08
CA GLU A 275 30.59 0.74 2.18
C GLU A 275 30.48 1.33 3.59
N LEU A 276 29.62 0.79 4.47
CA LEU A 276 29.39 1.36 5.80
C LEU A 276 30.50 0.94 6.79
N PRO A 277 31.00 1.85 7.65
CA PRO A 277 31.96 1.50 8.70
C PRO A 277 31.39 0.49 9.70
N GLU A 278 32.23 -0.42 10.19
CA GLU A 278 31.82 -1.51 11.11
C GLU A 278 31.14 -0.99 12.38
N LYS A 279 31.74 -0.01 13.05
CA LYS A 279 31.17 0.58 14.27
C LYS A 279 29.81 1.24 14.03
N TYR A 280 29.66 1.89 12.87
CA TYR A 280 28.43 2.55 12.49
C TYR A 280 27.32 1.54 12.16
N TRP A 281 27.68 0.42 11.53
CA TRP A 281 26.76 -0.70 11.34
C TRP A 281 26.37 -1.38 12.65
N ALA A 282 27.32 -1.58 13.57
CA ALA A 282 27.05 -2.18 14.88
C ALA A 282 26.02 -1.36 15.69
N LEU A 283 26.02 -0.02 15.55
CA LEU A 283 24.97 0.83 16.12
C LEU A 283 23.60 0.55 15.50
N MET A 284 23.53 0.39 14.16
CA MET A 284 22.27 0.02 13.50
C MET A 284 21.77 -1.37 13.96
N GLU A 285 22.66 -2.35 14.09
CA GLU A 285 22.30 -3.69 14.60
C GLU A 285 21.74 -3.65 16.02
N ARG A 286 22.31 -2.82 16.90
CA ARG A 286 21.75 -2.58 18.23
C ARG A 286 20.35 -1.95 18.15
N CYS A 287 20.13 -0.99 17.25
CA CYS A 287 18.80 -0.42 17.01
C CYS A 287 17.80 -1.49 16.52
N TRP A 288 18.26 -2.46 15.71
CA TRP A 288 17.43 -3.54 15.18
C TRP A 288 17.35 -4.80 16.06
N SER A 289 17.78 -4.73 17.33
CA SER A 289 17.69 -5.89 18.23
C SER A 289 16.25 -6.42 18.33
N THR A 290 16.12 -7.74 18.23
CA THR A 290 14.82 -8.44 18.33
C THR A 290 14.14 -8.17 19.67
N ASN A 291 14.92 -8.13 20.76
CA ASN A 291 14.42 -7.76 22.06
C ASN A 291 14.44 -6.23 22.20
N PRO A 292 13.28 -5.57 22.35
CA PRO A 292 13.21 -4.10 22.41
C PRO A 292 14.06 -3.50 23.53
N ARG A 293 14.30 -4.22 24.63
CA ARG A 293 15.08 -3.73 25.77
C ARG A 293 16.58 -3.60 25.49
N ASP A 294 17.09 -4.31 24.49
CA ASP A 294 18.51 -4.28 24.15
C ASP A 294 18.84 -3.14 23.17
N ARG A 295 17.82 -2.45 22.66
CA ARG A 295 17.98 -1.28 21.79
C ARG A 295 18.44 -0.07 22.61
N PRO A 296 19.34 0.76 22.07
CA PRO A 296 19.86 1.94 22.77
C PRO A 296 18.76 2.99 22.99
N SER A 297 18.96 3.87 23.96
CA SER A 297 18.12 5.07 24.11
C SER A 297 18.45 6.12 23.05
N THR A 298 17.57 7.12 22.87
CA THR A 298 17.84 8.26 21.97
C THR A 298 19.13 9.01 22.33
N GLU A 299 19.42 9.13 23.63
CA GLU A 299 20.64 9.78 24.14
C GLU A 299 21.91 8.96 23.84
N GLU A 300 21.87 7.64 24.02
CA GLU A 300 22.98 6.76 23.63
C GLU A 300 23.27 6.84 22.13
N VAL A 301 22.22 6.87 21.30
CA VAL A 301 22.33 6.98 19.85
C VAL A 301 22.97 8.33 19.44
N ASP A 302 22.53 9.44 20.03
CA ASP A 302 23.11 10.77 19.73
C ASP A 302 24.60 10.83 20.11
N ILE A 303 24.98 10.31 21.28
CA ILE A 303 26.40 10.22 21.70
C ILE A 303 27.22 9.41 20.69
N MET A 304 26.73 8.26 20.25
CA MET A 304 27.45 7.40 19.31
C MET A 304 27.56 8.01 17.91
N ILE A 305 26.50 8.69 17.43
CA ILE A 305 26.54 9.42 16.15
C ILE A 305 27.58 10.54 16.18
N ARG A 306 27.67 11.30 17.29
CA ARG A 306 28.65 12.38 17.45
C ARG A 306 30.09 11.84 17.45
N ASN A 307 30.35 10.80 18.22
CA ASN A 307 31.68 10.21 18.35
C ASN A 307 32.21 9.64 17.02
N GLU A 308 31.33 9.06 16.18
CA GLU A 308 31.72 8.54 14.86
C GLU A 308 31.83 9.64 13.80
N PHE A 309 31.06 10.73 13.89
CA PHE A 309 31.21 11.87 12.99
C PHE A 309 32.59 12.52 13.13
N ASP A 310 33.06 12.68 14.36
CA ASP A 310 34.38 13.23 14.66
C ASP A 310 35.52 12.31 14.16
N SER A 311 35.27 11.01 14.04
CA SER A 311 36.24 10.02 13.54
C SER A 311 36.34 10.00 12.00
N LEU A 312 35.22 10.22 11.30
CA LEU A 312 35.10 10.13 9.83
C LEU A 312 35.50 11.41 9.08
N SER A 313 35.57 12.56 9.76
CA SER A 313 35.98 13.86 9.20
C SER A 313 37.45 13.93 8.69
N ARG A 314 38.16 12.80 8.64
CA ARG A 314 39.59 12.70 8.26
C ARG A 314 39.88 11.93 6.97
N SER A 315 38.89 11.49 6.19
CA SER A 315 39.15 10.90 4.87
C SER A 315 37.98 11.01 3.87
N GLU A 316 38.22 11.57 2.68
CA GLU A 316 37.30 11.68 1.53
C GLU A 316 38.12 11.46 0.23
N MET A 317 37.65 11.05 -0.97
CA MET A 317 36.45 10.43 -1.59
C MET A 317 36.77 10.21 -3.11
N ASN A 318 35.98 9.42 -3.88
CA ASN A 318 35.60 9.70 -5.30
C ASN A 318 34.64 8.63 -5.95
N PRO A 319 33.67 9.01 -6.82
CA PRO A 319 32.90 8.06 -7.68
C PRO A 319 32.78 8.43 -9.19
N VAL A 320 32.37 7.47 -10.04
CA VAL A 320 32.18 7.54 -11.53
C VAL A 320 30.80 6.99 -11.97
N ALA A 321 30.24 7.50 -13.08
CA ALA A 321 28.90 7.19 -13.64
C ALA A 321 28.91 6.48 -15.02
N TYR A 322 27.77 5.90 -15.46
CA TYR A 322 27.52 5.32 -16.80
C TYR A 322 26.07 5.54 -17.29
N GLY A 323 25.81 5.45 -18.61
CA GLY A 323 24.49 5.59 -19.26
C GLY A 323 24.26 4.66 -20.48
N ASP A 324 22.98 4.49 -20.88
CA ASP A 324 22.42 3.56 -21.89
C ASP A 324 21.58 4.26 -23.00
N ASN A 325 21.30 3.57 -24.15
CA ASN A 325 20.09 3.75 -25.00
C ASN A 325 19.91 2.69 -26.13
N LEU A 326 18.65 2.40 -26.57
CA LEU A 326 18.17 1.95 -27.93
C LEU A 326 16.59 1.79 -28.01
N PRO A 327 15.92 1.58 -29.19
CA PRO A 327 14.60 2.12 -29.61
C PRO A 327 13.45 1.08 -29.90
N PRO A 328 12.23 1.46 -30.40
CA PRO A 328 11.00 0.63 -30.41
C PRO A 328 10.39 0.30 -31.80
N HIS A 329 9.36 -0.59 -31.89
CA HIS A 329 8.12 -0.39 -32.70
C HIS A 329 7.01 -1.48 -32.58
N ALA A 330 5.74 -1.04 -32.73
CA ALA A 330 4.53 -1.65 -33.39
C ALA A 330 3.24 -0.97 -32.85
N ALA A 331 2.22 -0.66 -33.67
CA ALA A 331 1.19 0.35 -33.34
C ALA A 331 -0.09 -0.17 -32.61
N LEU A 332 -0.50 0.56 -31.56
CA LEU A 332 -1.77 0.45 -30.82
C LEU A 332 -2.75 1.56 -31.28
N ARG A 333 -4.06 1.38 -31.08
CA ARG A 333 -5.08 2.39 -31.44
C ARG A 333 -5.32 3.39 -30.31
N ASP A 334 -5.06 4.68 -30.57
CA ASP A 334 -5.41 5.81 -29.70
C ASP A 334 -6.91 6.13 -29.85
N LEU A 335 -7.64 6.07 -28.74
CA LEU A 335 -9.08 6.32 -28.66
C LEU A 335 -9.43 7.66 -28.01
N SER A 336 -8.44 8.53 -27.73
CA SER A 336 -8.65 9.77 -26.96
C SER A 336 -9.75 10.68 -27.49
N LYS A 337 -9.98 10.68 -28.81
CA LYS A 337 -11.01 11.50 -29.47
C LYS A 337 -12.43 10.93 -29.35
N TYR A 338 -12.56 9.65 -28.98
CA TYR A 338 -13.82 8.92 -28.99
C TYR A 338 -14.33 8.61 -27.58
N ILE A 339 -13.60 9.02 -26.53
CA ILE A 339 -13.93 8.69 -25.14
C ILE A 339 -14.44 9.93 -24.42
N SER A 340 -15.65 9.86 -23.88
CA SER A 340 -16.22 10.88 -23.00
C SER A 340 -16.55 10.29 -21.63
N LYS A 341 -16.20 11.00 -20.55
CA LYS A 341 -16.51 10.58 -19.18
C LYS A 341 -18.02 10.60 -18.97
N ALA A 342 -18.59 9.51 -18.44
CA ALA A 342 -20.01 9.46 -18.12
C ALA A 342 -20.32 10.25 -16.83
N GLU A 343 -19.37 10.30 -15.89
CA GLU A 343 -19.49 10.94 -14.58
C GLU A 343 -18.21 11.72 -14.22
N GLY A 344 -18.30 12.63 -13.25
CA GLY A 344 -17.17 13.47 -12.79
C GLY A 344 -16.17 12.76 -11.87
N HIS A 345 -16.37 11.49 -11.54
CA HIS A 345 -15.55 10.73 -10.59
C HIS A 345 -15.41 9.26 -11.04
N PRO A 346 -14.35 8.54 -10.61
CA PRO A 346 -14.19 7.11 -10.91
C PRO A 346 -15.23 6.27 -10.16
N VAL A 347 -15.69 5.19 -10.80
CA VAL A 347 -16.71 4.27 -10.25
C VAL A 347 -16.08 3.28 -9.27
N ALA A 348 -14.80 2.95 -9.45
CA ALA A 348 -14.03 2.15 -8.50
C ALA A 348 -12.60 2.67 -8.40
N ARG A 349 -12.02 2.62 -7.19
CA ARG A 349 -10.60 2.88 -6.95
C ARG A 349 -9.96 1.62 -6.39
N GLY A 350 -9.07 1.02 -7.17
CA GLY A 350 -8.21 -0.08 -6.74
C GLY A 350 -6.89 0.40 -6.15
N GLY A 351 -6.05 -0.53 -5.68
CA GLY A 351 -4.70 -0.21 -5.20
C GLY A 351 -3.76 0.30 -6.29
N PHE A 352 -4.05 0.00 -7.56
CA PHE A 352 -3.18 0.29 -8.71
C PHE A 352 -3.78 1.22 -9.76
N ALA A 353 -5.10 1.33 -9.79
CA ALA A 353 -5.80 2.04 -10.85
C ALA A 353 -7.19 2.48 -10.42
N ASP A 354 -7.61 3.59 -11.00
CA ASP A 354 -8.98 4.08 -10.94
C ASP A 354 -9.72 3.60 -12.19
N ILE A 355 -10.94 3.10 -12.01
CA ILE A 355 -11.81 2.65 -13.10
C ILE A 355 -12.89 3.70 -13.33
N TRP A 356 -12.89 4.25 -14.54
CA TRP A 356 -13.89 5.22 -14.98
C TRP A 356 -14.88 4.55 -15.92
N LYS A 357 -16.17 4.82 -15.69
CA LYS A 357 -17.20 4.50 -16.67
C LYS A 357 -17.25 5.63 -17.70
N CYS A 358 -17.09 5.27 -18.97
CA CYS A 358 -17.06 6.21 -20.07
C CYS A 358 -17.97 5.76 -21.19
N THR A 359 -18.28 6.69 -22.09
CA THR A 359 -18.96 6.41 -23.35
C THR A 359 -17.93 6.46 -24.46
N TYR A 360 -17.88 5.38 -25.26
CA TYR A 360 -17.18 5.35 -26.53
C TYR A 360 -18.15 5.82 -27.62
N VAL A 361 -17.76 6.88 -28.33
CA VAL A 361 -18.54 7.53 -29.38
C VAL A 361 -17.74 7.46 -30.68
N ASP A 362 -18.08 6.53 -31.55
CA ASP A 362 -17.64 6.46 -32.96
C ASP A 362 -18.90 6.22 -33.81
N ARG A 363 -18.86 5.35 -34.83
CA ARG A 363 -20.07 4.90 -35.56
C ARG A 363 -21.10 4.16 -34.68
N ILE A 364 -20.76 3.86 -33.42
CA ILE A 364 -21.58 3.15 -32.43
C ILE A 364 -21.41 3.85 -31.08
N LEU A 365 -22.47 3.90 -30.27
CA LEU A 365 -22.43 4.38 -28.90
C LEU A 365 -22.38 3.18 -27.94
N ALA A 366 -21.28 3.04 -27.19
CA ALA A 366 -21.06 1.91 -26.29
C ALA A 366 -20.53 2.36 -24.93
N GLN A 367 -20.84 1.61 -23.86
CA GLN A 367 -20.23 1.82 -22.54
C GLN A 367 -18.89 1.10 -22.47
N VAL A 368 -17.87 1.82 -21.99
CA VAL A 368 -16.50 1.30 -21.83
C VAL A 368 -15.97 1.60 -20.44
N ALA A 369 -15.08 0.73 -19.98
CA ALA A 369 -14.27 0.97 -18.79
C ALA A 369 -12.94 1.60 -19.22
N VAL A 370 -12.56 2.68 -18.55
CA VAL A 370 -11.25 3.33 -18.72
C VAL A 370 -10.46 3.15 -17.43
N LYS A 371 -9.43 2.30 -17.49
CA LYS A 371 -8.54 1.99 -16.36
C LYS A 371 -7.35 2.93 -16.36
N VAL A 372 -7.25 3.74 -15.32
CA VAL A 372 -6.26 4.81 -15.16
C VAL A 372 -5.28 4.40 -14.08
N LEU A 373 -4.03 4.12 -14.45
CA LEU A 373 -2.99 3.75 -13.49
C LEU A 373 -2.73 4.91 -12.52
N GLN A 374 -2.70 4.62 -11.22
CA GLN A 374 -2.34 5.60 -10.19
C GLN A 374 -0.83 5.90 -10.27
N THR A 375 -0.47 7.16 -10.03
CA THR A 375 0.91 7.66 -10.23
C THR A 375 1.41 8.45 -9.04
N CYS A 376 2.71 8.36 -8.78
CA CYS A 376 3.41 9.22 -7.82
C CYS A 376 3.70 10.60 -8.44
N ALA A 377 4.09 11.59 -7.62
CA ALA A 377 4.48 12.91 -8.12
C ALA A 377 5.66 12.86 -9.11
N ASP A 378 6.59 11.91 -8.92
CA ASP A 378 7.83 11.76 -9.71
C ASP A 378 7.61 11.18 -11.12
N ASP A 379 6.41 10.62 -11.37
CA ASP A 379 6.06 10.01 -12.66
C ASP A 379 5.78 11.04 -13.78
N GLN A 380 5.73 12.33 -13.44
CA GLN A 380 5.16 13.35 -14.31
C GLN A 380 6.16 13.96 -15.32
N PHE A 381 7.48 13.82 -15.10
CA PHE A 381 8.53 14.47 -15.90
C PHE A 381 9.75 13.57 -16.17
N GLY A 382 10.47 13.82 -17.27
CA GLY A 382 11.80 13.23 -17.55
C GLY A 382 11.84 11.81 -18.16
N PRO A 383 13.03 11.17 -18.20
CA PRO A 383 13.24 9.86 -18.83
C PRO A 383 12.49 8.70 -18.15
N ALA A 384 12.19 8.82 -16.84
CA ALA A 384 11.39 7.85 -16.09
C ALA A 384 9.97 7.68 -16.64
N LYS A 385 9.29 8.80 -16.95
CA LYS A 385 7.97 8.81 -17.61
C LYS A 385 7.99 8.09 -18.96
N THR A 386 9.04 8.32 -19.75
CA THR A 386 9.18 7.72 -21.08
C THR A 386 9.38 6.20 -21.00
N LYS A 387 10.23 5.74 -20.07
CA LYS A 387 10.46 4.30 -19.81
C LYS A 387 9.18 3.62 -19.34
N LYS A 388 8.44 4.25 -18.42
CA LYS A 388 7.16 3.75 -17.89
C LYS A 388 6.07 3.69 -18.96
N THR A 389 5.92 4.75 -19.77
CA THR A 389 4.99 4.78 -20.91
C THR A 389 5.30 3.68 -21.93
N LYS A 390 6.58 3.47 -22.29
CA LYS A 390 6.98 2.42 -23.23
C LYS A 390 6.57 1.03 -22.74
N ARG A 391 6.72 0.75 -21.45
CA ARG A 391 6.32 -0.53 -20.84
C ARG A 391 4.80 -0.71 -20.83
N ILE A 392 4.04 0.35 -20.47
CA ILE A 392 2.56 0.33 -20.51
C ILE A 392 2.09 -0.02 -21.92
N MET A 393 2.70 0.61 -22.92
CA MET A 393 2.39 0.35 -24.32
C MET A 393 2.86 -1.02 -24.80
N HIS A 394 3.85 -1.65 -24.18
CA HIS A 394 4.28 -3.01 -24.53
C HIS A 394 3.24 -4.04 -24.08
N GLU A 395 2.84 -4.00 -22.81
CA GLU A 395 1.84 -4.94 -22.30
C GLU A 395 0.46 -4.72 -22.92
N LEU A 396 0.08 -3.46 -23.15
CA LEU A 396 -1.15 -3.17 -23.89
C LEU A 396 -1.20 -3.86 -25.26
N LYS A 397 -0.06 -4.03 -25.94
CA LYS A 397 -0.01 -4.78 -27.21
C LYS A 397 -0.24 -6.26 -26.99
N ILE A 398 0.38 -6.83 -25.97
CA ILE A 398 0.19 -8.24 -25.60
C ILE A 398 -1.29 -8.45 -25.29
N SER A 399 -1.88 -7.65 -24.39
CA SER A 399 -3.29 -7.76 -24.02
C SER A 399 -4.25 -7.52 -25.19
N ALA A 400 -3.97 -6.55 -26.06
CA ALA A 400 -4.80 -6.29 -27.25
C ALA A 400 -4.69 -7.38 -28.33
N SER A 401 -3.63 -8.20 -28.30
CA SER A 401 -3.47 -9.33 -29.22
C SER A 401 -4.27 -10.58 -28.80
N LEU A 402 -4.80 -10.59 -27.58
CA LEU A 402 -5.54 -11.72 -27.03
C LEU A 402 -7.03 -11.58 -27.36
N ASN A 403 -7.62 -12.63 -27.95
CA ASN A 403 -9.02 -12.66 -28.33
C ASN A 403 -9.64 -14.01 -27.95
N HIS A 404 -10.48 -14.00 -26.92
CA HIS A 404 -11.18 -15.19 -26.44
C HIS A 404 -12.47 -14.77 -25.74
N ALA A 405 -13.51 -15.61 -25.81
CA ALA A 405 -14.84 -15.31 -25.25
C ALA A 405 -14.81 -15.00 -23.74
N ASN A 406 -13.88 -15.63 -23.01
CA ASN A 406 -13.71 -15.48 -21.57
C ASN A 406 -12.49 -14.64 -21.17
N ILE A 407 -12.00 -13.79 -22.07
CA ILE A 407 -10.95 -12.81 -21.81
C ILE A 407 -11.51 -11.42 -22.07
N VAL A 408 -11.27 -10.48 -21.17
CA VAL A 408 -11.77 -9.11 -21.34
C VAL A 408 -11.14 -8.47 -22.58
N PRO A 409 -11.95 -8.02 -23.56
CA PRO A 409 -11.42 -7.40 -24.77
C PRO A 409 -10.88 -6.00 -24.48
N ILE A 410 -9.63 -5.75 -24.91
CA ILE A 410 -9.00 -4.43 -24.86
C ILE A 410 -9.21 -3.73 -26.21
N TYR A 411 -9.86 -2.57 -26.19
CA TYR A 411 -10.17 -1.80 -27.41
C TYR A 411 -9.03 -0.87 -27.83
N GLY A 412 -8.20 -0.43 -26.88
CA GLY A 412 -7.10 0.48 -27.13
C GLY A 412 -6.72 1.25 -25.87
N TYR A 413 -6.20 2.45 -26.07
CA TYR A 413 -5.79 3.34 -24.98
C TYR A 413 -6.32 4.76 -25.19
N THR A 414 -6.34 5.56 -24.12
CA THR A 414 -6.76 6.96 -24.16
C THR A 414 -5.89 7.83 -23.26
N TYR A 415 -5.68 9.08 -23.66
CA TYR A 415 -5.09 10.12 -22.82
C TYR A 415 -6.20 10.96 -22.13
N GLY A 416 -5.80 11.90 -21.27
CA GLY A 416 -6.73 12.86 -20.63
C GLY A 416 -7.32 12.42 -19.28
N PHE A 417 -6.86 11.27 -18.76
CA PHE A 417 -7.26 10.76 -17.44
C PHE A 417 -6.12 10.81 -16.41
N GLY A 418 -4.89 11.10 -16.84
CA GLY A 418 -3.69 11.14 -16.01
C GLY A 418 -2.43 11.35 -16.87
N PRO A 419 -1.22 11.27 -16.28
CA PRO A 419 0.04 11.51 -17.00
C PRO A 419 0.46 10.34 -17.92
N PHE A 420 -0.19 9.18 -17.81
CA PHE A 420 0.05 7.98 -18.64
C PHE A 420 -1.19 7.60 -19.47
N PRO A 421 -1.01 6.81 -20.56
CA PRO A 421 -2.13 6.20 -21.28
C PRO A 421 -2.99 5.34 -20.35
N ALA A 422 -4.30 5.56 -20.39
CA ALA A 422 -5.29 4.72 -19.72
C ALA A 422 -5.78 3.62 -20.67
N ILE A 423 -6.10 2.45 -20.13
CA ILE A 423 -6.54 1.27 -20.89
C ILE A 423 -8.04 1.34 -21.11
N VAL A 424 -8.51 1.10 -22.33
CA VAL A 424 -9.94 1.08 -22.67
C VAL A 424 -10.40 -0.36 -22.93
N SER A 425 -11.42 -0.80 -22.21
CA SER A 425 -12.03 -2.13 -22.37
C SER A 425 -13.57 -2.06 -22.32
N ARG A 426 -14.23 -3.18 -22.62
CA ARG A 426 -15.69 -3.28 -22.49
C ARG A 426 -16.12 -3.09 -21.03
N TRP A 427 -17.22 -2.36 -20.83
CA TRP A 427 -17.85 -2.24 -19.51
C TRP A 427 -18.54 -3.54 -19.09
N ALA A 428 -18.28 -4.03 -17.88
CA ALA A 428 -18.93 -5.20 -17.31
C ALA A 428 -20.13 -4.78 -16.44
N GLU A 429 -21.34 -5.12 -16.88
CA GLU A 429 -22.59 -4.60 -16.31
C GLU A 429 -22.83 -5.10 -14.88
N TRP A 430 -22.38 -6.31 -14.54
CA TRP A 430 -22.52 -6.88 -13.20
C TRP A 430 -21.30 -6.68 -12.30
N GLY A 431 -20.26 -5.99 -12.80
CA GLY A 431 -19.04 -5.73 -12.07
C GLY A 431 -18.11 -6.93 -11.98
N ASN A 432 -17.29 -6.98 -10.93
CA ASN A 432 -16.37 -8.09 -10.67
C ASN A 432 -17.05 -9.25 -9.93
N LEU A 433 -16.45 -10.44 -9.98
CA LEU A 433 -16.98 -11.67 -9.40
C LEU A 433 -17.18 -11.56 -7.89
N SER A 434 -16.27 -10.89 -7.16
CA SER A 434 -16.41 -10.76 -5.71
C SER A 434 -17.67 -9.98 -5.32
N ASP A 435 -17.91 -8.84 -5.97
CA ASP A 435 -19.07 -8.01 -5.70
C ASP A 435 -20.36 -8.65 -6.23
N TYR A 436 -20.28 -9.35 -7.37
CA TYR A 436 -21.37 -10.13 -7.92
C TYR A 436 -21.80 -11.26 -6.97
N LEU A 437 -20.86 -12.04 -6.42
CA LEU A 437 -21.17 -13.13 -5.48
C LEU A 437 -21.71 -12.62 -4.13
N LYS A 438 -21.22 -11.46 -3.65
CA LYS A 438 -21.78 -10.83 -2.44
C LYS A 438 -23.24 -10.44 -2.61
N ARG A 439 -23.63 -9.97 -3.79
CA ARG A 439 -24.99 -9.52 -4.10
C ARG A 439 -25.93 -10.69 -4.46
N GLU A 440 -25.51 -11.51 -5.42
CA GLU A 440 -26.36 -12.49 -6.09
C GLU A 440 -26.03 -13.94 -5.69
N GLY A 441 -24.89 -14.17 -5.03
CA GLY A 441 -24.32 -15.51 -4.83
C GLY A 441 -25.20 -16.49 -4.06
N ALA A 442 -26.07 -15.99 -3.17
CA ALA A 442 -27.02 -16.80 -2.43
C ALA A 442 -28.13 -17.38 -3.32
N ALA A 443 -28.47 -16.71 -4.42
CA ALA A 443 -29.50 -17.13 -5.36
C ALA A 443 -28.95 -17.97 -6.52
N LEU A 444 -27.62 -18.11 -6.65
CA LEU A 444 -27.02 -18.86 -7.75
C LEU A 444 -27.19 -20.37 -7.57
N THR A 445 -27.78 -21.01 -8.57
CA THR A 445 -27.82 -22.47 -8.68
C THR A 445 -26.40 -23.04 -8.86
N LEU A 446 -26.24 -24.32 -8.52
CA LEU A 446 -24.98 -25.02 -8.71
C LEU A 446 -24.55 -25.03 -10.19
N LEU A 447 -25.50 -25.23 -11.11
CA LEU A 447 -25.28 -25.14 -12.55
C LEU A 447 -24.69 -23.77 -12.96
N ARG A 448 -25.22 -22.68 -12.39
CA ARG A 448 -24.73 -21.33 -12.68
C ARG A 448 -23.33 -21.08 -12.11
N LYS A 449 -23.02 -21.63 -10.92
CA LYS A 449 -21.68 -21.61 -10.33
C LYS A 449 -20.66 -22.34 -11.22
N PHE A 450 -20.99 -23.53 -11.70
CA PHE A 450 -20.13 -24.27 -12.64
C PHE A 450 -19.98 -23.57 -13.99
N ARG A 451 -21.02 -22.88 -14.49
CA ARG A 451 -20.88 -22.05 -15.70
C ARG A 451 -19.81 -20.96 -15.53
N ILE A 452 -19.82 -20.27 -14.39
CA ILE A 452 -18.81 -19.25 -14.07
C ILE A 452 -17.41 -19.87 -14.01
N LEU A 453 -17.25 -21.02 -13.32
CA LEU A 453 -15.94 -21.69 -13.22
C LEU A 453 -15.42 -22.17 -14.58
N ARG A 454 -16.31 -22.70 -15.43
CA ARG A 454 -16.00 -23.14 -16.79
C ARG A 454 -15.53 -21.97 -17.65
N ASP A 455 -16.22 -20.84 -17.56
CA ASP A 455 -15.85 -19.63 -18.28
C ASP A 455 -14.45 -19.13 -17.84
N ILE A 456 -14.17 -19.11 -16.53
CA ILE A 456 -12.87 -18.69 -15.98
C ILE A 456 -11.73 -19.63 -16.42
N ILE A 457 -11.92 -20.95 -16.29
CA ILE A 457 -10.87 -21.92 -16.65
C ILE A 457 -10.59 -21.93 -18.17
N ALA A 458 -11.62 -21.73 -19.01
CA ALA A 458 -11.44 -21.59 -20.45
C ALA A 458 -10.61 -20.34 -20.80
N GLY A 459 -10.87 -19.22 -20.13
CA GLY A 459 -10.03 -18.01 -20.26
C GLY A 459 -8.58 -18.25 -19.84
N LEU A 460 -8.38 -18.92 -18.70
CA LEU A 460 -7.05 -19.21 -18.17
C LEU A 460 -6.26 -20.17 -19.07
N GLN A 461 -6.92 -21.23 -19.57
CA GLN A 461 -6.33 -22.17 -20.53
C GLN A 461 -5.89 -21.45 -21.82
N TYR A 462 -6.72 -20.55 -22.34
CA TYR A 462 -6.36 -19.74 -23.51
C TYR A 462 -5.10 -18.90 -23.26
N LEU A 463 -4.99 -18.24 -22.10
CA LEU A 463 -3.79 -17.50 -21.73
C LEU A 463 -2.56 -18.41 -21.69
N HIS A 464 -2.67 -19.55 -21.01
CA HIS A 464 -1.56 -20.51 -20.86
C HIS A 464 -1.12 -21.12 -22.20
N ALA A 465 -2.06 -21.34 -23.12
CA ALA A 465 -1.77 -21.78 -24.49
C ALA A 465 -1.04 -20.71 -25.33
N LYS A 466 -1.22 -19.43 -25.00
CA LYS A 466 -0.46 -18.30 -25.56
C LYS A 466 0.82 -17.98 -24.80
N SER A 467 1.22 -18.83 -23.85
CA SER A 467 2.37 -18.61 -22.95
C SER A 467 2.24 -17.34 -22.11
N VAL A 468 1.01 -16.89 -21.87
CA VAL A 468 0.71 -15.77 -20.98
C VAL A 468 0.30 -16.34 -19.62
N ILE A 469 0.99 -15.91 -18.57
CA ILE A 469 0.67 -16.23 -17.19
C ILE A 469 -0.12 -15.06 -16.62
N HIS A 470 -1.20 -15.33 -15.88
CA HIS A 470 -2.00 -14.26 -15.29
C HIS A 470 -1.26 -13.61 -14.13
N GLY A 471 -0.84 -14.40 -13.14
CA GLY A 471 -0.06 -13.98 -11.97
C GLY A 471 -0.79 -13.10 -10.95
N ASP A 472 -2.10 -12.91 -11.10
CA ASP A 472 -2.95 -12.11 -10.20
C ASP A 472 -4.42 -12.54 -10.34
N LEU A 473 -4.68 -13.84 -10.50
CA LEU A 473 -6.05 -14.33 -10.69
C LEU A 473 -6.82 -14.22 -9.37
N THR A 474 -7.76 -13.29 -9.30
CA THR A 474 -8.55 -13.01 -8.09
C THR A 474 -10.00 -12.74 -8.43
N GLY A 475 -10.91 -12.83 -7.46
CA GLY A 475 -12.32 -12.50 -7.68
C GLY A 475 -12.53 -11.08 -8.23
N PRO A 476 -11.82 -10.05 -7.77
CA PRO A 476 -11.86 -8.71 -8.38
C PRO A 476 -11.38 -8.65 -9.85
N ASN A 477 -10.53 -9.58 -10.28
CA ASN A 477 -9.98 -9.65 -11.65
C ASN A 477 -10.79 -10.57 -12.58
N VAL A 478 -11.97 -11.03 -12.16
CA VAL A 478 -12.94 -11.71 -13.02
C VAL A 478 -14.16 -10.82 -13.18
N LEU A 479 -14.50 -10.43 -14.40
CA LEU A 479 -15.63 -9.56 -14.72
C LEU A 479 -16.84 -10.36 -15.21
N ILE A 480 -18.04 -9.94 -14.81
CA ILE A 480 -19.30 -10.58 -15.16
C ILE A 480 -20.12 -9.64 -16.07
N TYR A 481 -20.44 -10.12 -17.27
CA TYR A 481 -21.26 -9.39 -18.25
C TYR A 481 -22.75 -9.68 -18.10
N ALA A 482 -23.59 -8.81 -18.66
CA ALA A 482 -25.05 -8.87 -18.57
C ALA A 482 -25.66 -10.24 -18.96
N ASP A 483 -25.08 -10.91 -19.96
CA ASP A 483 -25.46 -12.25 -20.44
C ASP A 483 -25.02 -13.39 -19.49
N GLY A 484 -24.34 -13.02 -18.41
CA GLY A 484 -23.83 -13.90 -17.41
C GLY A 484 -22.49 -14.56 -17.75
N THR A 485 -21.82 -14.12 -18.82
CA THR A 485 -20.48 -14.61 -19.17
C THR A 485 -19.45 -14.07 -18.18
N ALA A 486 -18.58 -14.95 -17.68
CA ALA A 486 -17.42 -14.56 -16.89
C ALA A 486 -16.18 -14.40 -17.79
N CYS A 487 -15.44 -13.31 -17.60
CA CYS A 487 -14.21 -13.04 -18.33
C CYS A 487 -13.07 -12.68 -17.37
N VAL A 488 -11.91 -13.27 -17.62
CA VAL A 488 -10.67 -12.97 -16.90
C VAL A 488 -10.12 -11.63 -17.40
N ALA A 489 -9.71 -10.77 -16.46
CA ALA A 489 -9.20 -9.42 -16.68
C ALA A 489 -7.82 -9.24 -16.07
N ASP A 490 -7.15 -8.12 -16.34
CA ASP A 490 -5.92 -7.70 -15.65
C ASP A 490 -4.73 -8.69 -15.68
N PHE A 491 -4.71 -9.54 -16.72
CA PHE A 491 -3.59 -10.41 -17.06
C PHE A 491 -2.42 -9.61 -17.69
N GLY A 492 -1.19 -10.06 -17.49
CA GLY A 492 0.03 -9.44 -18.04
C GLY A 492 0.50 -8.15 -17.34
N LEU A 493 -0.40 -7.47 -16.61
CA LEU A 493 -0.05 -6.24 -15.88
C LEU A 493 0.69 -6.52 -14.55
N SER A 494 0.61 -7.74 -13.99
CA SER A 494 1.28 -8.15 -12.74
C SER A 494 2.81 -8.01 -12.81
N LEU A 495 3.43 -8.39 -13.94
CA LEU A 495 4.86 -8.21 -14.19
C LEU A 495 5.24 -6.71 -14.28
N MET A 496 4.37 -5.87 -14.85
CA MET A 496 4.56 -4.42 -14.79
C MET A 496 4.47 -3.87 -13.39
N TYR A 497 3.49 -4.29 -12.59
CA TYR A 497 3.34 -3.78 -11.24
C TYR A 497 4.55 -4.14 -10.36
N SER A 498 5.21 -5.28 -10.60
CA SER A 498 6.47 -5.63 -9.93
C SER A 498 7.67 -4.79 -10.43
N GLU A 499 7.85 -4.64 -11.75
CA GLU A 499 9.08 -4.04 -12.31
C GLU A 499 9.01 -2.52 -12.61
N VAL A 500 7.81 -1.94 -12.76
CA VAL A 500 7.58 -0.51 -13.01
C VAL A 500 7.51 0.29 -11.72
N ILE A 501 6.99 -0.32 -10.67
CA ILE A 501 6.96 0.25 -9.32
C ILE A 501 8.35 0.13 -8.67
N SER A 502 9.18 -0.81 -9.17
CA SER A 502 10.53 -1.02 -8.68
C SER A 502 11.47 0.18 -8.79
N ALA A 503 11.11 1.20 -9.59
CA ALA A 503 11.91 2.39 -9.79
C ALA A 503 11.54 3.58 -8.87
N SER A 504 10.45 3.51 -8.10
CA SER A 504 10.02 4.61 -7.20
C SER A 504 9.84 4.09 -5.78
N GLN A 505 10.63 4.59 -4.83
CA GLN A 505 10.69 4.11 -3.44
C GLN A 505 9.33 4.20 -2.68
N ALA A 506 8.37 4.98 -3.18
CA ALA A 506 7.12 5.29 -2.50
C ALA A 506 5.89 4.41 -2.84
N SER A 507 5.96 3.48 -3.81
CA SER A 507 4.75 2.76 -4.29
C SER A 507 4.79 1.23 -4.30
N TRP A 508 5.84 0.60 -3.77
CA TRP A 508 6.03 -0.87 -3.68
C TRP A 508 4.94 -1.67 -2.93
N THR A 509 3.95 -0.97 -2.40
CA THR A 509 3.00 -1.41 -1.38
C THR A 509 1.56 -1.56 -1.89
N SER A 510 1.27 -1.17 -3.13
CA SER A 510 -0.04 -1.36 -3.76
C SER A 510 -0.35 -2.81 -4.16
N THR A 511 0.66 -3.69 -4.18
CA THR A 511 0.54 -5.10 -4.62
C THR A 511 -0.32 -5.99 -3.73
N PHE A 512 -0.60 -5.57 -2.49
CA PHE A 512 -1.07 -6.50 -1.47
C PHE A 512 -2.45 -6.20 -0.89
N SER A 513 -3.13 -5.11 -1.28
CA SER A 513 -4.39 -4.72 -0.63
C SER A 513 -5.61 -5.61 -0.93
N GLY A 514 -5.42 -6.76 -1.59
CA GLY A 514 -6.49 -7.74 -1.83
C GLY A 514 -6.02 -9.10 -2.34
N ASN A 515 -4.90 -9.17 -3.07
CA ASN A 515 -4.48 -10.38 -3.81
C ASN A 515 -3.92 -11.53 -2.94
N VAL A 516 -3.30 -11.25 -1.78
CA VAL A 516 -2.57 -12.28 -1.00
C VAL A 516 -3.40 -13.54 -0.71
N ARG A 517 -4.72 -13.43 -0.58
CA ARG A 517 -5.64 -14.54 -0.27
C ARG A 517 -5.68 -15.64 -1.36
N TRP A 518 -5.36 -15.30 -2.60
CA TRP A 518 -5.32 -16.23 -3.74
C TRP A 518 -3.89 -16.58 -4.15
N MET A 519 -2.88 -16.05 -3.46
CA MET A 519 -1.49 -16.16 -3.87
C MET A 519 -0.90 -17.51 -3.45
N ALA A 520 -0.19 -18.15 -4.38
CA ALA A 520 0.51 -19.40 -4.15
C ALA A 520 1.73 -19.20 -3.21
N PRO A 521 2.04 -20.16 -2.33
CA PRO A 521 3.09 -20.02 -1.32
C PRO A 521 4.49 -19.80 -1.91
N GLU A 522 4.81 -20.41 -3.05
CA GLU A 522 6.11 -20.24 -3.72
C GLU A 522 6.35 -18.80 -4.20
N LEU A 523 5.31 -17.99 -4.38
CA LEU A 523 5.44 -16.58 -4.75
C LEU A 523 5.88 -15.68 -3.57
N LEU A 524 5.95 -16.25 -2.36
CA LEU A 524 6.57 -15.61 -1.19
C LEU A 524 8.08 -15.83 -1.11
N GLU A 525 8.61 -16.71 -1.95
CA GLU A 525 10.03 -17.06 -1.96
C GLU A 525 10.82 -16.14 -2.88
N GLU A 526 12.13 -16.06 -2.60
CA GLU A 526 13.11 -15.39 -3.45
C GLU A 526 14.10 -16.42 -3.97
N ARG A 527 14.57 -16.18 -5.19
CA ARG A 527 15.66 -16.96 -5.78
C ARG A 527 16.99 -16.61 -5.11
N GLU A 528 18.00 -17.44 -5.30
CA GLU A 528 19.34 -17.24 -4.72
C GLU A 528 19.99 -15.90 -5.12
N ASP A 529 19.63 -15.37 -6.29
CA ASP A 529 20.08 -14.07 -6.78
C ASP A 529 19.33 -12.87 -6.14
N GLY A 530 18.38 -13.12 -5.25
CA GLY A 530 17.54 -12.13 -4.59
C GLY A 530 16.36 -11.64 -5.43
N THR A 531 16.11 -12.25 -6.60
CA THR A 531 14.95 -11.89 -7.43
C THR A 531 13.70 -12.66 -6.96
N PRO A 532 12.50 -12.05 -7.04
CA PRO A 532 11.27 -12.73 -6.65
C PRO A 532 11.01 -13.93 -7.56
N VAL A 533 10.43 -14.99 -7.00
CA VAL A 533 9.88 -16.08 -7.82
C VAL A 533 8.80 -15.51 -8.72
N ARG A 534 8.96 -15.69 -10.04
CA ARG A 534 7.97 -15.23 -11.02
C ARG A 534 6.72 -16.12 -10.97
N PRO A 535 5.53 -15.55 -11.17
CA PRO A 535 4.32 -16.32 -11.38
C PRO A 535 4.50 -17.39 -12.47
N SER A 536 3.83 -18.52 -12.29
CA SER A 536 3.84 -19.68 -13.17
C SER A 536 2.41 -20.08 -13.54
N LYS A 537 2.28 -21.00 -14.50
CA LYS A 537 0.96 -21.60 -14.80
C LYS A 537 0.38 -22.29 -13.57
N GLN A 538 1.24 -22.92 -12.77
CA GLN A 538 0.88 -23.63 -11.55
C GLN A 538 0.46 -22.68 -10.42
N SER A 539 1.02 -21.48 -10.35
CA SER A 539 0.55 -20.47 -9.39
C SER A 539 -0.83 -19.93 -9.77
N ASP A 540 -1.14 -19.80 -11.07
CA ASP A 540 -2.50 -19.44 -11.50
C ASP A 540 -3.53 -20.51 -11.13
N VAL A 541 -3.16 -21.80 -11.20
CA VAL A 541 -4.03 -22.91 -10.77
C VAL A 541 -4.30 -22.87 -9.26
N PHE A 542 -3.29 -22.53 -8.46
CA PHE A 542 -3.50 -22.29 -7.02
C PHE A 542 -4.53 -21.19 -6.77
N SER A 543 -4.39 -20.06 -7.48
CA SER A 543 -5.35 -18.96 -7.41
C SER A 543 -6.74 -19.39 -7.89
N PHE A 544 -6.83 -20.24 -8.92
CA PHE A 544 -8.09 -20.82 -9.40
C PHE A 544 -8.78 -21.67 -8.31
N GLY A 545 -8.04 -22.43 -7.50
CA GLY A 545 -8.59 -23.11 -6.31
C GLY A 545 -9.25 -22.13 -5.33
N GLY A 546 -8.64 -20.95 -5.13
CA GLY A 546 -9.23 -19.85 -4.36
C GLY A 546 -10.52 -19.28 -4.97
N ILE A 547 -10.58 -19.18 -6.31
CA ILE A 547 -11.79 -18.79 -7.04
C ILE A 547 -12.89 -19.83 -6.87
N MET A 548 -12.57 -21.13 -6.99
CA MET A 548 -13.53 -22.22 -6.79
C MET A 548 -14.15 -22.15 -5.40
N LEU A 549 -13.32 -22.05 -4.36
CA LEU A 549 -13.79 -21.87 -2.99
C LEU A 549 -14.73 -20.66 -2.89
N GLN A 550 -14.35 -19.52 -3.47
CA GLN A 550 -15.16 -18.30 -3.43
C GLN A 550 -16.51 -18.46 -4.13
N VAL A 551 -16.54 -19.06 -5.31
CA VAL A 551 -17.77 -19.28 -6.09
C VAL A 551 -18.72 -20.23 -5.38
N PHE A 552 -18.21 -21.29 -4.72
CA PHE A 552 -19.07 -22.21 -3.98
C PHE A 552 -19.65 -21.60 -2.72
N THR A 553 -18.85 -20.83 -1.98
CA THR A 553 -19.17 -20.37 -0.61
C THR A 553 -19.69 -18.94 -0.54
N ASN A 554 -19.50 -18.15 -1.60
CA ASN A 554 -19.63 -16.69 -1.62
C ASN A 554 -18.69 -15.97 -0.64
N LYS A 555 -17.71 -16.68 -0.06
CA LYS A 555 -16.73 -16.16 0.90
C LYS A 555 -15.34 -16.16 0.27
N ILE A 556 -14.59 -15.10 0.46
CA ILE A 556 -13.19 -15.04 0.01
C ILE A 556 -12.32 -16.06 0.78
N PRO A 557 -11.19 -16.53 0.21
CA PRO A 557 -10.25 -17.36 0.94
C PRO A 557 -9.78 -16.67 2.23
N TYR A 558 -9.61 -17.46 3.28
CA TYR A 558 -9.26 -17.03 4.63
C TYR A 558 -10.20 -15.97 5.23
N HIS A 559 -11.51 -15.94 4.91
CA HIS A 559 -12.44 -14.90 5.41
C HIS A 559 -12.43 -14.72 6.94
N TYR A 560 -12.12 -15.79 7.69
CA TYR A 560 -11.99 -15.80 9.15
C TYR A 560 -10.72 -15.08 9.66
N LEU A 561 -9.73 -14.86 8.80
CA LEU A 561 -8.55 -14.05 9.09
C LEU A 561 -8.81 -12.59 8.71
N ARG A 562 -8.97 -11.76 9.74
CA ARG A 562 -9.29 -10.35 9.60
C ARG A 562 -8.18 -9.54 8.94
N HIS A 563 -6.93 -9.89 9.19
CA HIS A 563 -5.78 -9.09 8.78
C HIS A 563 -4.90 -9.85 7.81
N ASN A 564 -4.53 -9.23 6.69
CA ASN A 564 -3.77 -9.91 5.66
C ASN A 564 -2.34 -10.28 6.05
N HIS A 565 -1.72 -9.65 7.06
CA HIS A 565 -0.43 -10.13 7.58
C HIS A 565 -0.56 -11.53 8.20
N MET A 566 -1.70 -11.84 8.83
CA MET A 566 -1.97 -13.19 9.32
C MET A 566 -2.08 -14.17 8.15
N ILE A 567 -2.66 -13.74 7.03
CA ILE A 567 -2.80 -14.58 5.83
C ILE A 567 -1.44 -14.84 5.20
N VAL A 568 -0.59 -13.82 5.09
CA VAL A 568 0.82 -13.97 4.70
C VAL A 568 1.50 -15.01 5.58
N LEU A 569 1.32 -14.94 6.90
CA LEU A 569 1.93 -15.90 7.83
C LEU A 569 1.41 -17.33 7.64
N HIS A 570 0.12 -17.52 7.35
CA HIS A 570 -0.43 -18.84 7.04
C HIS A 570 0.14 -19.36 5.71
N ILE A 571 0.14 -18.54 4.66
CA ILE A 571 0.69 -18.92 3.35
C ILE A 571 2.19 -19.23 3.44
N ALA A 572 2.96 -18.46 4.22
CA ALA A 572 4.38 -18.71 4.45
C ALA A 572 4.67 -20.02 5.21
N LYS A 573 3.66 -20.59 5.87
CA LYS A 573 3.69 -21.93 6.47
C LYS A 573 3.05 -23.00 5.57
N SER A 574 2.70 -22.64 4.34
CA SER A 574 1.94 -23.47 3.40
C SER A 574 0.58 -23.94 3.96
N GLU A 575 -0.02 -23.16 4.86
CA GLU A 575 -1.35 -23.43 5.41
C GLU A 575 -2.44 -22.89 4.45
N THR A 576 -3.31 -23.79 3.99
CA THR A 576 -4.44 -23.47 3.09
C THR A 576 -5.70 -23.12 3.88
N PRO A 577 -6.76 -22.57 3.26
CA PRO A 577 -8.02 -22.29 3.96
C PRO A 577 -8.61 -23.55 4.60
N SER A 578 -8.87 -23.51 5.91
CA SER A 578 -9.44 -24.68 6.62
C SER A 578 -10.90 -24.92 6.25
N ARG A 579 -11.24 -26.17 5.89
CA ARG A 579 -12.61 -26.61 5.55
C ARG A 579 -13.65 -26.27 6.62
N THR A 580 -13.26 -26.28 7.89
CA THR A 580 -14.18 -26.01 9.02
C THR A 580 -14.83 -24.64 8.94
N HIS A 581 -14.23 -23.69 8.21
CA HIS A 581 -14.78 -22.35 7.98
C HIS A 581 -15.66 -22.22 6.73
N TYR A 582 -15.86 -23.30 5.97
CA TYR A 582 -16.64 -23.37 4.72
C TYR A 582 -17.59 -24.59 4.69
N PRO A 583 -18.46 -24.78 5.70
CA PRO A 583 -19.36 -25.94 5.77
C PRO A 583 -20.35 -26.02 4.60
N GLU A 584 -20.65 -24.91 3.92
CA GLU A 584 -21.53 -24.84 2.77
C GLU A 584 -20.95 -25.45 1.47
N LEU A 585 -19.63 -25.72 1.41
CA LEU A 585 -18.97 -26.28 0.24
C LEU A 585 -19.15 -27.82 0.23
N PRO A 586 -19.86 -28.40 -0.77
CA PRO A 586 -20.12 -29.83 -0.83
C PRO A 586 -18.83 -30.66 -0.80
N GLU A 587 -18.78 -31.69 0.04
CA GLU A 587 -17.59 -32.51 0.26
C GLU A 587 -17.01 -33.09 -1.02
N LYS A 588 -17.87 -33.43 -1.98
CA LYS A 588 -17.50 -33.90 -3.32
C LYS A 588 -16.48 -33.00 -4.03
N TYR A 589 -16.54 -31.68 -3.84
CA TYR A 589 -15.70 -30.73 -4.58
C TYR A 589 -14.43 -30.32 -3.83
N TRP A 590 -14.33 -30.64 -2.54
CA TRP A 590 -13.19 -30.24 -1.71
C TRP A 590 -11.85 -30.87 -2.15
N PRO A 591 -11.76 -32.18 -2.44
CA PRO A 591 -10.49 -32.81 -2.83
C PRO A 591 -9.84 -32.16 -4.05
N PHE A 592 -10.65 -31.73 -5.03
CA PHE A 592 -10.14 -31.07 -6.22
C PHE A 592 -9.61 -29.66 -5.93
N ILE A 593 -10.26 -28.93 -5.01
CA ILE A 593 -9.75 -27.63 -4.54
C ILE A 593 -8.44 -27.81 -3.76
N GLU A 594 -8.34 -28.84 -2.92
CA GLU A 594 -7.09 -29.17 -2.22
C GLU A 594 -5.97 -29.54 -3.20
N GLN A 595 -6.28 -30.27 -4.27
CA GLN A 595 -5.31 -30.58 -5.32
C GLN A 595 -4.81 -29.32 -6.04
N CYS A 596 -5.67 -28.31 -6.24
CA CYS A 596 -5.22 -27.00 -6.74
C CYS A 596 -4.27 -26.30 -5.76
N TRP A 597 -4.35 -26.58 -4.46
CA TRP A 597 -3.50 -26.01 -3.42
C TRP A 597 -2.35 -26.91 -2.97
N SER A 598 -1.98 -27.92 -3.74
CA SER A 598 -0.79 -28.74 -3.46
C SER A 598 0.44 -27.87 -3.23
N THR A 599 1.19 -28.18 -2.16
CA THR A 599 2.39 -27.43 -1.75
C THR A 599 3.43 -27.43 -2.86
N ASP A 600 3.70 -28.59 -3.46
CA ASP A 600 4.53 -28.66 -4.68
C ASP A 600 3.70 -28.19 -5.88
N PRO A 601 4.11 -27.13 -6.60
CA PRO A 601 3.39 -26.65 -7.77
C PRO A 601 3.20 -27.72 -8.86
N ARG A 602 4.06 -28.75 -8.92
CA ARG A 602 4.00 -29.83 -9.92
C ARG A 602 2.86 -30.82 -9.66
N ASP A 603 2.38 -30.91 -8.43
CA ASP A 603 1.29 -31.80 -8.03
C ASP A 603 -0.10 -31.16 -8.25
N ARG A 604 -0.13 -29.89 -8.68
CA ARG A 604 -1.36 -29.17 -9.03
C ARG A 604 -1.83 -29.59 -10.43
N PRO A 605 -3.15 -29.67 -10.68
CA PRO A 605 -3.66 -30.03 -12.00
C PRO A 605 -3.28 -28.97 -13.04
N SER A 606 -3.14 -29.39 -14.29
CA SER A 606 -3.08 -28.48 -15.43
C SER A 606 -4.42 -27.77 -15.66
N THR A 607 -4.41 -26.67 -16.41
CA THR A 607 -5.65 -26.01 -16.83
C THR A 607 -6.57 -26.93 -17.64
N GLU A 608 -5.98 -27.85 -18.42
CA GLU A 608 -6.67 -28.87 -19.21
C GLU A 608 -7.40 -29.88 -18.31
N GLU A 609 -6.73 -30.41 -17.29
CA GLU A 609 -7.33 -31.34 -16.33
C GLU A 609 -8.44 -30.69 -15.51
N ALA A 610 -8.21 -29.43 -15.09
CA ALA A 610 -9.21 -28.65 -14.39
C ALA A 610 -10.44 -28.37 -15.27
N ASP A 611 -10.24 -28.00 -16.53
CA ASP A 611 -11.32 -27.77 -17.48
C ASP A 611 -12.13 -29.05 -17.75
N VAL A 612 -11.48 -30.21 -17.91
CA VAL A 612 -12.17 -31.51 -18.03
C VAL A 612 -13.03 -31.79 -16.79
N THR A 613 -12.48 -31.57 -15.60
CA THR A 613 -13.19 -31.81 -14.33
C THR A 613 -14.42 -30.91 -14.22
N ILE A 614 -14.27 -29.62 -14.52
CA ILE A 614 -15.35 -28.63 -14.46
C ILE A 614 -16.41 -28.89 -15.54
N ARG A 615 -16.02 -29.22 -16.78
CA ARG A 615 -16.95 -29.52 -17.88
C ARG A 615 -17.77 -30.76 -17.61
N ASN A 616 -17.16 -31.84 -17.13
CA ASN A 616 -17.87 -33.08 -16.82
C ASN A 616 -18.97 -32.85 -15.78
N GLU A 617 -18.68 -32.05 -14.74
CA GLU A 617 -19.67 -31.75 -13.71
C GLU A 617 -20.76 -30.78 -14.23
N PHE A 618 -20.39 -29.78 -15.04
CA PHE A 618 -21.35 -28.88 -15.68
C PHE A 618 -22.33 -29.63 -16.59
N ASP A 619 -21.84 -30.58 -17.40
CA ASP A 619 -22.67 -31.38 -18.31
C ASP A 619 -23.59 -32.33 -17.53
N SER A 620 -23.11 -32.90 -16.42
CA SER A 620 -23.91 -33.74 -15.53
C SER A 620 -25.07 -32.95 -14.88
N LEU A 621 -24.79 -31.74 -14.40
CA LEU A 621 -25.81 -30.86 -13.83
C LEU A 621 -26.80 -30.35 -14.87
N SER A 622 -26.34 -30.10 -16.10
CA SER A 622 -27.20 -29.65 -17.21
C SER A 622 -28.19 -30.71 -17.67
N ARG A 623 -27.89 -32.00 -17.43
CA ARG A 623 -28.81 -33.12 -17.75
C ARG A 623 -29.83 -33.39 -16.65
N THR A 624 -29.57 -32.89 -15.43
CA THR A 624 -30.41 -33.15 -14.24
C THR A 624 -31.23 -31.94 -13.80
N SER A 625 -30.98 -30.76 -14.38
CA SER A 625 -31.76 -29.51 -14.21
C SER A 625 -32.77 -29.36 -15.33
#